data_AF-A0A1D2M752-F1
#
_entry.id   AF-A0A1D2M752-F1
#
_cell.length_a   1.000
_cell.length_b   1.000
_cell.length_c   1.000
_cell.angle_alpha   90.00
_cell.angle_beta   90.00
_cell.angle_gamma   90.00
#
_symmetry.space_group_name_H-M   'P 1'
#
loop_
_entity.id
_entity.type
_entity.pdbx_description
1 polymer ?
#
loop_
_entity_poly.entity_id
_entity_poly.type
_entity_poly.pdbx_seq_one_letter_code
_entity_poly.pdbx_strand_id
1 'polypeptide(L)'
;MLPNPCPCMSLQTGVKSVAAVEAVGNIIGIYFPVTSLRLNKAREKPDSEWINEWATTIWVFIVAIFIILTLAFVMAFVLFVGAQKKNITLCWAWIGFTSTLILLNTITFIVAVAGSYGELRSFLSPGIRELISVLFETYFVFVVHAFIKQLNRRQENEREKTISIEPGESALAELLLNPSNLGAHPRLGGRVDATPLVTFYYIFSLTGLVVAIVLYLGAHKKNAVMCWPWFVFTAIFVVQAFVNAILNFTGAYGEAVILRSAGVGNLFEVAIESYLMFVVYAFIMQLRRGPRDPLLGVVTEAPSRSQSQLRRSIHTAMATGAYYTAEQPEPPQL
;
A
#
# COMPACT_ATOMS: atom_id res chain seq x y z
N MET A 1 20.99 -2.44 -9.68
CA MET A 1 19.52 -2.62 -9.71
C MET A 1 18.93 -1.78 -8.59
N LEU A 2 17.82 -1.06 -8.78
CA LEU A 2 17.22 -0.29 -7.67
C LEU A 2 16.65 -1.29 -6.65
N PRO A 3 16.96 -1.18 -5.35
CA PRO A 3 16.37 -2.05 -4.34
C PRO A 3 14.86 -1.88 -4.33
N ASN A 4 14.12 -2.99 -4.30
CA ASN A 4 12.66 -2.98 -4.23
C ASN A 4 12.24 -2.49 -2.83
N PRO A 5 11.55 -1.33 -2.70
CA PRO A 5 11.10 -0.82 -1.41
C PRO A 5 10.02 -1.68 -0.75
N CYS A 6 9.40 -2.60 -1.49
CA CYS A 6 8.35 -3.49 -1.03
C CYS A 6 8.81 -4.95 -1.19
N PRO A 7 9.66 -5.49 -0.29
CA PRO A 7 10.32 -6.75 -0.59
C PRO A 7 9.41 -7.97 -0.42
N CYS A 8 8.29 -7.82 0.28
CA CYS A 8 7.29 -8.88 0.49
C CYS A 8 6.30 -9.03 -0.67
N MET A 9 6.29 -8.11 -1.64
CA MET A 9 5.27 -8.10 -2.68
C MET A 9 5.81 -7.56 -4.01
N SER A 10 5.06 -7.77 -5.08
CA SER A 10 5.37 -7.11 -6.34
C SER A 10 5.21 -5.59 -6.17
N LEU A 11 6.06 -4.81 -6.84
CA LEU A 11 6.01 -3.35 -6.78
C LEU A 11 4.67 -2.79 -7.28
N GLN A 12 4.03 -3.50 -8.22
CA GLN A 12 2.66 -3.20 -8.67
C GLN A 12 1.62 -3.39 -7.55
N THR A 13 1.75 -4.45 -6.76
CA THR A 13 0.92 -4.66 -5.57
C THR A 13 1.18 -3.56 -4.54
N GLY A 14 2.44 -3.19 -4.32
CA GLY A 14 2.82 -2.09 -3.42
C GLY A 14 2.13 -0.78 -3.75
N VAL A 15 2.17 -0.35 -5.02
CA VAL A 15 1.50 0.89 -5.45
C VAL A 15 -0.03 0.82 -5.31
N LYS A 16 -0.64 -0.33 -5.60
CA LYS A 16 -2.08 -0.52 -5.38
C LYS A 16 -2.45 -0.41 -3.90
N SER A 17 -1.62 -0.96 -3.02
CA SER A 17 -1.80 -0.84 -1.56
C SER A 17 -1.65 0.61 -1.09
N VAL A 18 -0.66 1.34 -1.60
CA VAL A 18 -0.50 2.78 -1.33
C VAL A 18 -1.76 3.56 -1.72
N ALA A 19 -2.26 3.35 -2.94
CA ALA A 19 -3.48 4.00 -3.41
C ALA A 19 -4.70 3.67 -2.53
N ALA A 20 -4.84 2.43 -2.06
CA ALA A 20 -5.93 2.04 -1.17
C ALA A 20 -5.81 2.68 0.21
N VAL A 21 -4.62 2.70 0.81
CA VAL A 21 -4.36 3.35 2.11
C VAL A 21 -4.63 4.84 2.03
N GLU A 22 -4.17 5.49 0.97
CA GLU A 22 -4.40 6.92 0.73
C GLU A 22 -5.89 7.22 0.51
N ALA A 23 -6.61 6.40 -0.26
CA ALA A 23 -8.04 6.57 -0.46
C ALA A 23 -8.83 6.46 0.86
N VAL A 24 -8.51 5.47 1.70
CA VAL A 24 -9.14 5.30 3.02
C VAL A 24 -8.80 6.47 3.94
N GLY A 25 -7.53 6.88 3.98
CA GLY A 25 -7.09 8.04 4.75
C GLY A 25 -7.84 9.32 4.37
N ASN A 26 -8.03 9.57 3.08
CA ASN A 26 -8.78 10.73 2.59
C ASN A 26 -10.29 10.63 2.91
N ILE A 27 -10.91 9.45 2.80
CA ILE A 27 -12.33 9.27 3.21
C ILE A 27 -12.50 9.61 4.70
N ILE A 28 -11.60 9.11 5.55
CA ILE A 28 -11.61 9.43 6.99
C ILE A 28 -11.39 10.94 7.19
N GLY A 29 -10.41 11.50 6.46
CA GLY A 29 -10.12 12.94 6.45
C GLY A 29 -11.33 13.78 6.08
N ILE A 30 -12.18 13.34 5.14
CA ILE A 30 -13.42 14.03 4.74
C ILE A 30 -14.50 13.89 5.81
N TYR A 31 -14.60 12.72 6.45
CA TYR A 31 -15.62 12.45 7.45
C TYR A 31 -15.52 13.37 8.67
N PHE A 32 -14.30 13.69 9.12
CA PHE A 32 -14.09 14.53 10.30
C PHE A 32 -14.62 15.96 10.14
N PRO A 33 -14.23 16.75 9.12
CA PRO A 33 -14.79 18.08 8.87
C PRO A 33 -16.31 18.06 8.72
N VAL A 34 -16.87 17.11 7.97
CA VAL A 34 -18.33 17.00 7.78
C VAL A 34 -19.05 16.78 9.11
N THR A 35 -18.51 15.94 9.98
CA THR A 35 -19.08 15.68 11.30
C THR A 35 -18.95 16.90 12.21
N SER A 36 -17.80 17.56 12.21
CA SER A 36 -17.58 18.82 12.94
C SER A 36 -18.55 19.93 12.49
N LEU A 37 -18.81 20.06 11.19
CA LEU A 37 -19.79 21.00 10.65
C LEU A 37 -21.20 20.73 11.17
N ARG A 38 -21.62 19.46 11.21
CA ARG A 38 -22.94 19.08 11.74
C ARG A 38 -23.07 19.36 13.23
N LEU A 39 -22.02 19.09 14.01
CA LEU A 39 -22.00 19.33 15.45
C LEU A 39 -22.02 20.84 15.78
N ASN A 40 -21.32 21.65 14.99
CA ASN A 40 -21.32 23.11 15.17
C ASN A 40 -22.69 23.71 14.86
N LYS A 41 -23.34 23.28 13.77
CA LYS A 41 -24.70 23.74 13.43
C LYS A 41 -25.73 23.38 14.50
N ALA A 42 -25.55 22.26 15.20
CA ALA A 42 -26.43 21.87 16.31
C ALA A 42 -26.21 22.69 17.59
N ARG A 43 -25.11 23.44 17.70
CA ARG A 43 -24.72 24.23 18.88
C ARG A 43 -24.98 25.72 18.77
N GLU A 44 -25.36 26.24 17.61
CA GLU A 44 -25.65 27.66 17.44
C GLU A 44 -26.85 28.07 18.31
N LYS A 45 -26.55 28.60 19.50
CA LYS A 45 -27.37 29.62 20.15
C LYS A 45 -26.86 30.98 19.66
N PRO A 46 -27.72 31.83 19.07
CA PRO A 46 -27.32 32.94 18.19
C PRO A 46 -26.76 34.19 18.89
N ASP A 47 -26.42 34.16 20.18
CA ASP A 47 -26.42 35.40 20.97
C ASP A 47 -25.07 36.14 21.07
N SER A 48 -24.04 35.78 20.30
CA SER A 48 -22.76 36.51 20.39
C SER A 48 -22.13 36.84 19.04
N GLU A 49 -22.11 38.14 18.75
CA GLU A 49 -21.65 38.78 17.51
C GLU A 49 -20.18 38.43 17.14
N TRP A 50 -19.31 38.25 18.14
CA TRP A 50 -17.91 37.87 17.95
C TRP A 50 -17.72 36.46 17.35
N ILE A 51 -18.69 35.56 17.52
CA ILE A 51 -18.61 34.20 16.96
C ILE A 51 -18.80 34.23 15.44
N ASN A 52 -19.58 35.18 14.91
CA ASN A 52 -19.91 35.23 13.48
C ASN A 52 -18.70 35.58 12.59
N GLU A 53 -17.78 36.42 13.08
CA GLU A 53 -16.60 36.82 12.31
C GLU A 53 -15.58 35.66 12.19
N TRP A 54 -15.26 35.01 13.32
CA TRP A 54 -14.39 33.82 13.33
C TRP A 54 -15.02 32.63 12.60
N ALA A 55 -16.33 32.45 12.70
CA ALA A 55 -17.05 31.39 12.00
C ALA A 55 -16.87 31.53 10.48
N THR A 56 -16.91 32.74 9.93
CA THR A 56 -16.78 32.97 8.49
C THR A 56 -15.39 32.57 7.98
N THR A 57 -14.32 32.99 8.68
CA THR A 57 -12.95 32.62 8.32
C THR A 57 -12.73 31.11 8.44
N ILE A 58 -13.14 30.50 9.56
CA ILE A 58 -13.02 29.05 9.79
C ILE A 58 -13.80 28.26 8.73
N TRP A 59 -14.97 28.76 8.31
CA TRP A 59 -15.78 28.11 7.28
C TRP A 59 -15.05 28.02 5.94
N VAL A 60 -14.40 29.10 5.50
CA VAL A 60 -13.61 29.10 4.26
C VAL A 60 -12.48 28.08 4.33
N PHE A 61 -11.79 27.97 5.47
CA PHE A 61 -10.74 26.96 5.66
C PHE A 61 -11.29 25.53 5.62
N ILE A 62 -12.42 25.27 6.27
CA ILE A 62 -13.05 23.94 6.27
C ILE A 62 -13.45 23.54 4.85
N VAL A 63 -14.06 24.46 4.09
CA VAL A 63 -14.45 24.21 2.70
C VAL A 63 -13.22 23.95 1.82
N ALA A 64 -12.15 24.73 1.98
CA ALA A 64 -10.90 24.53 1.25
C ALA A 64 -10.27 23.16 1.54
N ILE A 65 -10.18 22.77 2.82
CA ILE A 65 -9.67 21.45 3.23
C ILE A 65 -10.52 20.32 2.65
N PHE A 66 -11.85 20.45 2.68
CA PHE A 66 -12.76 19.47 2.10
C PHE A 66 -12.54 19.28 0.59
N ILE A 67 -12.34 20.37 -0.15
CA ILE A 67 -12.03 20.31 -1.59
C ILE A 67 -10.69 19.61 -1.82
N ILE A 68 -9.65 19.95 -1.06
CA ILE A 68 -8.32 19.34 -1.19
C ILE A 68 -8.37 17.83 -0.93
N LEU A 69 -9.05 17.40 0.13
CA LEU A 69 -9.19 15.98 0.47
C LEU A 69 -10.00 15.21 -0.57
N THR A 70 -11.02 15.84 -1.16
CA THR A 70 -11.78 15.25 -2.27
C THR A 70 -10.91 15.06 -3.50
N LEU A 71 -10.08 16.06 -3.84
CA LEU A 71 -9.11 15.95 -4.94
C LEU A 71 -8.07 14.86 -4.65
N ALA A 72 -7.55 14.77 -3.42
CA ALA A 72 -6.62 13.73 -3.02
C ALA A 72 -7.22 12.33 -3.13
N PHE A 73 -8.49 12.16 -2.74
CA PHE A 73 -9.22 10.91 -2.96
C PHE A 73 -9.32 10.53 -4.46
N VAL A 74 -9.67 11.50 -5.32
CA VAL A 74 -9.70 11.27 -6.77
C VAL A 74 -8.31 10.89 -7.30
N MET A 75 -7.26 11.55 -6.82
CA MET A 75 -5.88 11.24 -7.21
C MET A 75 -5.44 9.85 -6.75
N ALA A 76 -5.83 9.39 -5.56
CA ALA A 76 -5.59 8.02 -5.12
C ALA A 76 -6.25 7.00 -6.08
N PHE A 77 -7.46 7.28 -6.58
CA PHE A 77 -8.08 6.45 -7.62
C PHE A 77 -7.32 6.50 -8.95
N VAL A 78 -6.84 7.67 -9.37
CA VAL A 78 -5.97 7.83 -10.56
C VAL A 78 -4.70 6.99 -10.41
N LEU A 79 -4.06 6.98 -9.24
CA LEU A 79 -2.89 6.14 -8.96
C LEU A 79 -3.24 4.65 -9.07
N PHE A 80 -4.36 4.23 -8.50
CA PHE A 80 -4.82 2.85 -8.59
C PHE A 80 -5.03 2.39 -10.03
N VAL A 81 -5.74 3.20 -10.84
CA VAL A 81 -5.96 2.93 -12.27
C VAL A 81 -4.63 2.97 -13.04
N GLY A 82 -3.74 3.91 -12.74
CA GLY A 82 -2.40 4.00 -13.30
C GLY A 82 -1.58 2.73 -13.06
N ALA A 83 -1.60 2.23 -11.83
CA ALA A 83 -0.93 0.98 -11.46
C ALA A 83 -1.57 -0.27 -12.08
N GLN A 84 -2.90 -0.28 -12.25
CA GLN A 84 -3.61 -1.38 -12.89
C GLN A 84 -3.32 -1.45 -14.40
N LYS A 85 -3.42 -0.30 -15.09
CA LYS A 85 -3.21 -0.18 -16.55
C LYS A 85 -1.74 -0.03 -16.94
N LYS A 86 -0.81 0.01 -15.97
CA LYS A 86 0.62 0.28 -16.17
C LYS A 86 0.86 1.59 -16.95
N ASN A 87 0.02 2.59 -16.71
CA ASN A 87 0.11 3.89 -17.37
C ASN A 87 1.00 4.83 -16.55
N ILE A 88 2.20 5.07 -17.07
CA ILE A 88 3.23 5.90 -16.43
C ILE A 88 2.77 7.36 -16.26
N THR A 89 2.02 7.91 -17.21
CA THR A 89 1.53 9.30 -17.18
C THR A 89 0.59 9.54 -16.00
N LEU A 90 -0.31 8.59 -15.70
CA LEU A 90 -1.21 8.69 -14.55
C LEU A 90 -0.46 8.62 -13.22
N CYS A 91 0.59 7.80 -13.14
CA CYS A 91 1.45 7.72 -11.96
C CYS A 91 2.24 9.01 -11.74
N TRP A 92 2.73 9.64 -12.82
CA TRP A 92 3.39 10.95 -12.75
C TRP A 92 2.45 12.08 -12.33
N ALA A 93 1.21 12.09 -12.82
CA ALA A 93 0.21 13.06 -12.39
C ALA A 93 -0.03 12.99 -10.87
N TRP A 94 -0.12 11.78 -10.33
CA TRP A 94 -0.22 11.57 -8.89
C TRP A 94 1.02 12.03 -8.11
N ILE A 95 2.23 11.72 -8.59
CA ILE A 95 3.48 12.21 -7.95
C ILE A 95 3.50 13.73 -7.91
N GLY A 96 3.14 14.40 -9.02
CA GLY A 96 3.12 15.86 -9.10
C GLY A 96 2.17 16.47 -8.06
N PHE A 97 0.93 15.97 -8.01
CA PHE A 97 -0.07 16.42 -7.04
C PHE A 97 0.36 16.19 -5.59
N THR A 98 0.83 14.97 -5.26
CA THR A 98 1.27 14.60 -3.91
C THR A 98 2.48 15.42 -3.48
N SER A 99 3.42 15.71 -4.40
CA SER A 99 4.57 16.57 -4.10
C SER A 99 4.15 18.00 -3.76
N THR A 100 3.11 18.54 -4.41
CA THR A 100 2.54 19.85 -4.07
C THR A 100 1.89 19.83 -2.67
N LEU A 101 1.19 18.75 -2.30
CA LEU A 101 0.61 18.62 -0.95
C LEU A 101 1.69 18.52 0.13
N ILE A 102 2.74 17.71 -0.09
CA ILE A 102 3.89 17.62 0.82
C ILE A 102 4.52 19.00 1.04
N LEU A 103 4.70 19.77 -0.03
CA LEU A 103 5.25 21.13 0.06
C LEU A 103 4.34 22.05 0.87
N LEU A 104 3.03 22.02 0.62
CA LEU A 104 2.04 22.83 1.35
C LEU A 104 2.05 22.48 2.84
N ASN A 105 2.01 21.19 3.19
CA ASN A 105 2.07 20.70 4.57
C ASN A 105 3.37 21.10 5.25
N THR A 106 4.49 21.05 4.53
CA THR A 106 5.80 21.49 5.04
C THR A 106 5.81 23.00 5.33
N ILE A 107 5.22 23.82 4.45
CA ILE A 107 5.10 25.27 4.69
C ILE A 107 4.22 25.53 5.91
N THR A 108 3.06 24.88 6.01
CA THR A 108 2.17 25.00 7.18
C THR A 108 2.88 24.60 8.47
N PHE A 109 3.66 23.52 8.45
CA PHE A 109 4.48 23.10 9.58
C PHE A 109 5.52 24.15 9.95
N ILE A 110 6.26 24.71 8.99
CA ILE A 110 7.26 25.76 9.25
C ILE A 110 6.60 27.00 9.86
N VAL A 111 5.48 27.46 9.30
CA VAL A 111 4.74 28.63 9.82
C VAL A 111 4.22 28.36 11.24
N ALA A 112 3.74 27.14 11.52
CA ALA A 112 3.31 26.75 12.85
C ALA A 112 4.48 26.74 13.86
N VAL A 113 5.64 26.20 13.47
CA VAL A 113 6.84 26.16 14.34
C VAL A 113 7.45 27.54 14.55
N ALA A 114 7.36 28.44 13.56
CA ALA A 114 7.89 29.81 13.65
C ALA A 114 7.17 30.68 14.70
N GLY A 115 6.15 30.16 15.39
CA GLY A 115 5.56 30.82 16.55
C GLY A 115 4.52 31.88 16.22
N SER A 116 4.09 31.99 14.95
CA SER A 116 3.01 32.92 14.55
C SER A 116 1.67 32.66 15.25
N TYR A 117 1.52 31.54 15.98
CA TYR A 117 0.24 31.09 16.54
C TYR A 117 0.25 30.76 18.05
N GLY A 118 1.32 31.03 18.82
CA GLY A 118 1.30 30.96 20.31
C GLY A 118 2.26 29.96 20.97
N GLU A 119 1.95 29.54 22.21
CA GLU A 119 2.84 28.75 23.09
C GLU A 119 3.24 27.38 22.53
N LEU A 120 4.55 27.07 22.52
CA LEU A 120 5.19 25.85 21.97
C LEU A 120 4.49 24.53 22.35
N ARG A 121 3.84 24.46 23.52
CA ARG A 121 3.25 23.24 24.08
C ARG A 121 1.98 22.78 23.35
N SER A 122 1.16 23.71 22.88
CA SER A 122 -0.03 23.37 22.08
C SER A 122 0.33 22.98 20.64
N PHE A 123 1.54 23.33 20.17
CA PHE A 123 2.03 23.03 18.82
C PHE A 123 2.73 21.68 18.67
N LEU A 124 3.32 21.15 19.74
CA LEU A 124 4.07 19.89 19.67
C LEU A 124 3.22 18.71 19.17
N SER A 125 1.97 18.59 19.65
CA SER A 125 1.08 17.51 19.22
C SER A 125 0.67 17.58 17.74
N PRO A 126 0.13 18.70 17.20
CA PRO A 126 -0.19 18.79 15.78
C PRO A 126 1.07 18.78 14.90
N GLY A 127 2.17 19.40 15.35
CA GLY A 127 3.42 19.44 14.60
C GLY A 127 4.05 18.06 14.39
N ILE A 128 4.10 17.22 15.43
CA ILE A 128 4.61 15.84 15.30
C ILE A 128 3.72 15.03 14.35
N ARG A 129 2.40 15.18 14.45
CA ARG A 129 1.45 14.51 13.55
C ARG A 129 1.72 14.89 12.10
N GLU A 130 1.90 16.17 11.79
CA GLU A 130 2.19 16.60 10.42
C GLU A 130 3.55 16.13 9.92
N LEU A 131 4.57 16.14 10.79
CA LEU A 131 5.87 15.60 10.43
C LEU A 131 5.79 14.11 10.07
N ILE A 132 5.06 13.32 10.85
CA ILE A 132 4.81 11.90 10.56
C ILE A 132 4.07 11.75 9.22
N SER A 133 3.05 12.58 8.97
CA SER A 133 2.31 12.56 7.69
C SER A 133 3.23 12.82 6.50
N VAL A 134 4.07 13.85 6.57
CA VAL A 134 5.06 14.19 5.53
C VAL A 134 6.04 13.04 5.28
N LEU A 135 6.49 12.35 6.34
CA LEU A 135 7.38 11.19 6.20
C LEU A 135 6.69 10.02 5.49
N PHE A 136 5.43 9.74 5.82
CA PHE A 136 4.65 8.68 5.16
C PHE A 136 4.39 9.00 3.69
N GLU A 137 3.98 10.23 3.36
CA GLU A 137 3.75 10.67 1.98
C GLU A 137 5.04 10.61 1.16
N THR A 138 6.17 11.04 1.73
CA THR A 138 7.48 10.96 1.08
C THR A 138 7.86 9.50 0.77
N TYR A 139 7.58 8.58 1.70
CA TYR A 139 7.77 7.15 1.48
C TYR A 139 6.87 6.62 0.34
N PHE A 140 5.61 7.04 0.28
CA PHE A 140 4.70 6.66 -0.80
C PHE A 140 5.19 7.17 -2.17
N VAL A 141 5.63 8.43 -2.25
CA VAL A 141 6.24 8.99 -3.46
C VAL A 141 7.44 8.14 -3.91
N PHE A 142 8.28 7.72 -2.97
CA PHE A 142 9.42 6.83 -3.27
C PHE A 142 8.98 5.47 -3.84
N VAL A 143 7.95 4.84 -3.26
CA VAL A 143 7.40 3.55 -3.75
C VAL A 143 6.85 3.69 -5.17
N VAL A 144 6.06 4.74 -5.44
CA VAL A 144 5.48 5.00 -6.77
C VAL A 144 6.58 5.35 -7.79
N HIS A 145 7.58 6.13 -7.40
CA HIS A 145 8.71 6.44 -8.27
C HIS A 145 9.51 5.18 -8.65
N ALA A 146 9.76 4.28 -7.70
CA ALA A 146 10.40 2.99 -7.98
C ALA A 146 9.57 2.17 -8.98
N PHE A 147 8.24 2.18 -8.86
CA PHE A 147 7.32 1.51 -9.79
C PHE A 147 7.41 2.08 -11.20
N ILE A 148 7.39 3.40 -11.35
CA ILE A 148 7.56 4.07 -12.65
C ILE A 148 8.89 3.66 -13.29
N LYS A 149 9.98 3.68 -12.52
CA LYS A 149 11.30 3.27 -13.03
C LYS A 149 11.30 1.80 -13.50
N GLN A 150 10.58 0.93 -12.82
CA GLN A 150 10.42 -0.47 -13.26
C GLN A 150 9.61 -0.57 -14.56
N LEU A 151 8.56 0.23 -14.73
CA LEU A 151 7.77 0.26 -15.96
C LEU A 151 8.57 0.77 -17.16
N ASN A 152 9.34 1.85 -17.01
CA ASN A 152 10.21 2.37 -18.07
C ASN A 152 11.17 1.30 -18.59
N ARG A 153 11.85 0.59 -17.69
CA ARG A 153 12.75 -0.51 -18.07
C ARG A 153 12.06 -1.64 -18.83
N ARG A 154 10.81 -1.96 -18.48
CA ARG A 154 10.05 -2.98 -19.22
C ARG A 154 9.71 -2.49 -20.62
N GLN A 155 9.33 -1.22 -20.77
CA GLN A 155 9.04 -0.63 -22.08
C GLN A 155 10.28 -0.55 -22.97
N GLU A 156 11.44 -0.21 -22.41
CA GLU A 156 12.73 -0.23 -23.11
C GLU A 156 13.03 -1.64 -23.63
N ASN A 157 12.97 -2.65 -22.76
CA ASN A 157 13.20 -4.05 -23.15
C ASN A 157 12.19 -4.58 -24.18
N GLU A 158 10.93 -4.12 -24.14
CA GLU A 158 9.90 -4.49 -25.12
C GLU A 158 10.15 -3.81 -26.48
N ARG A 159 10.63 -2.56 -26.48
CA ARG A 159 11.04 -1.84 -27.70
C ARG A 159 12.24 -2.50 -28.36
N GLU A 160 13.26 -2.87 -27.59
CA GLU A 160 14.44 -3.59 -28.09
C GLU A 160 14.05 -4.92 -28.75
N LYS A 161 13.15 -5.69 -28.12
CA LYS A 161 12.64 -6.95 -28.71
C LYS A 161 11.89 -6.71 -30.01
N THR A 162 11.08 -5.66 -30.09
CA THR A 162 10.34 -5.33 -31.31
C THR A 162 11.28 -4.96 -32.46
N ILE A 163 12.37 -4.25 -32.17
CA ILE A 163 13.40 -3.89 -33.16
C ILE A 163 14.18 -5.14 -33.63
N SER A 164 14.46 -6.10 -32.75
CA SER A 164 15.21 -7.31 -33.11
C SER A 164 14.50 -8.30 -34.04
N ILE A 165 13.20 -8.11 -34.30
CA ILE A 165 12.36 -8.98 -35.16
C ILE A 165 12.29 -8.46 -36.61
N GLU A 166 12.86 -7.28 -36.92
CA GLU A 166 13.23 -6.88 -38.28
C GLU A 166 14.72 -7.15 -38.53
N PRO A 167 15.13 -8.37 -38.96
CA PRO A 167 16.51 -8.64 -39.30
C PRO A 167 16.78 -8.12 -40.71
N GLY A 168 17.16 -6.86 -40.81
CA GLY A 168 17.68 -6.26 -42.04
C GLY A 168 18.42 -4.94 -41.75
N GLU A 169 19.75 -5.01 -41.71
CA GLU A 169 20.69 -3.88 -41.85
C GLU A 169 21.13 -3.00 -40.65
N SER A 170 20.73 -3.23 -39.40
CA SER A 170 21.16 -2.33 -38.30
C SER A 170 21.98 -2.98 -37.17
N ALA A 171 22.59 -4.14 -37.43
CA ALA A 171 23.35 -4.91 -36.44
C ALA A 171 24.82 -4.49 -36.24
N LEU A 172 25.22 -3.24 -36.55
CA LEU A 172 26.63 -2.83 -36.51
C LEU A 172 26.97 -1.60 -35.65
N ALA A 173 26.05 -1.08 -34.83
CA ALA A 173 26.27 0.22 -34.18
C ALA A 173 26.21 0.25 -32.64
N GLU A 174 26.14 -0.87 -31.93
CA GLU A 174 26.04 -0.83 -30.46
C GLU A 174 27.02 -1.75 -29.73
N LEU A 175 28.24 -1.79 -30.26
CA LEU A 175 29.43 -2.27 -29.58
C LEU A 175 30.31 -1.05 -29.33
N LEU A 176 30.08 -0.37 -28.20
CA LEU A 176 31.06 0.37 -27.38
C LEU A 176 30.33 1.36 -26.45
N LEU A 177 30.15 1.00 -25.18
CA LEU A 177 30.51 1.87 -24.04
C LEU A 177 30.33 1.15 -22.69
N ASN A 178 31.47 0.99 -22.02
CA ASN A 178 31.71 0.35 -20.73
C ASN A 178 31.47 1.36 -19.57
N PRO A 179 31.27 0.92 -18.30
CA PRO A 179 30.75 1.72 -17.20
C PRO A 179 31.85 2.27 -16.27
N SER A 180 31.58 3.39 -15.60
CA SER A 180 32.21 3.76 -14.32
C SER A 180 31.56 5.00 -13.70
N ASN A 181 30.99 4.87 -12.49
CA ASN A 181 31.52 5.49 -11.26
C ASN A 181 30.52 5.50 -10.11
N LEU A 182 31.05 5.08 -8.96
CA LEU A 182 30.45 4.95 -7.64
C LEU A 182 30.80 6.22 -6.85
N GLY A 183 29.82 6.86 -6.20
CA GLY A 183 30.01 8.06 -5.37
C GLY A 183 29.18 8.01 -4.10
N ALA A 184 29.81 8.37 -2.98
CA ALA A 184 29.41 8.15 -1.59
C ALA A 184 28.30 9.08 -1.06
N HIS A 185 27.65 8.68 0.05
CA HIS A 185 26.79 9.54 0.88
C HIS A 185 27.28 9.64 2.33
N PRO A 186 27.11 10.80 3.00
CA PRO A 186 27.67 11.09 4.32
C PRO A 186 26.76 10.70 5.50
N ARG A 187 27.41 10.54 6.66
CA ARG A 187 26.83 10.35 8.00
C ARG A 187 26.38 11.69 8.59
N LEU A 188 25.26 11.69 9.32
CA LEU A 188 24.89 12.76 10.27
C LEU A 188 24.45 12.12 11.59
N GLY A 189 25.17 12.49 12.66
CA GLY A 189 24.83 12.19 14.04
C GLY A 189 24.66 13.50 14.79
N GLY A 190 23.61 13.58 15.60
CA GLY A 190 23.34 14.68 16.53
C GLY A 190 22.57 14.12 17.73
N ARG A 191 23.12 14.34 18.91
CA ARG A 191 22.61 13.85 20.20
C ARG A 191 21.60 14.86 20.73
N VAL A 192 20.40 14.40 21.07
CA VAL A 192 19.32 15.20 21.66
C VAL A 192 18.99 14.58 23.01
N ASP A 193 19.14 15.35 24.09
CA ASP A 193 18.80 14.91 25.44
C ASP A 193 17.28 14.99 25.62
N ALA A 194 16.63 13.82 25.70
CA ALA A 194 15.19 13.68 25.75
C ALA A 194 14.67 13.57 27.19
N THR A 195 13.62 14.33 27.48
CA THR A 195 12.81 14.26 28.70
C THR A 195 12.09 12.90 28.81
N PRO A 196 11.90 12.35 30.03
CA PRO A 196 11.61 10.93 30.26
C PRO A 196 10.31 10.39 29.63
N LEU A 197 9.28 11.24 29.41
CA LEU A 197 8.03 10.84 28.75
C LEU A 197 8.18 10.71 27.22
N VAL A 198 8.98 11.60 26.63
CA VAL A 198 9.31 11.58 25.21
C VAL A 198 10.21 10.38 24.92
N THR A 199 11.17 10.12 25.80
CA THR A 199 12.03 8.93 25.74
C THR A 199 11.22 7.63 25.77
N PHE A 200 10.19 7.54 26.61
CA PHE A 200 9.34 6.35 26.67
C PHE A 200 8.60 6.11 25.34
N TYR A 201 8.02 7.16 24.74
CA TYR A 201 7.35 7.05 23.44
C TYR A 201 8.33 6.66 22.32
N TYR A 202 9.52 7.25 22.27
CA TYR A 202 10.55 6.87 21.31
C TYR A 202 11.03 5.42 21.48
N ILE A 203 11.22 4.95 22.71
CA ILE A 203 11.56 3.56 22.99
C ILE A 203 10.43 2.64 22.48
N PHE A 204 9.18 3.02 22.69
CA PHE A 204 8.02 2.26 22.23
C PHE A 204 7.92 2.21 20.70
N SER A 205 8.07 3.35 20.02
CA SER A 205 8.09 3.41 18.54
C SER A 205 9.27 2.64 17.96
N LEU A 206 10.46 2.75 18.57
CA LEU A 206 11.65 2.00 18.13
C LEU A 206 11.45 0.49 18.31
N THR A 207 10.84 0.07 19.43
CA THR A 207 10.49 -1.33 19.67
C THR A 207 9.48 -1.81 18.63
N GLY A 208 8.43 -1.03 18.34
CA GLY A 208 7.46 -1.34 17.30
C GLY A 208 8.11 -1.49 15.92
N LEU A 209 9.05 -0.61 15.58
CA LEU A 209 9.81 -0.69 14.33
C LEU A 209 10.66 -1.96 14.26
N VAL A 210 11.42 -2.28 15.32
CA VAL A 210 12.24 -3.50 15.39
C VAL A 210 11.37 -4.73 15.21
N VAL A 211 10.21 -4.76 15.88
CA VAL A 211 9.29 -5.89 15.82
C VAL A 211 8.61 -5.99 14.43
N ALA A 212 8.33 -4.87 13.77
CA ALA A 212 7.86 -4.84 12.38
C ALA A 212 8.92 -5.35 11.39
N ILE A 213 10.20 -5.03 11.61
CA ILE A 213 11.32 -5.59 10.84
C ILE A 213 11.39 -7.12 11.05
N VAL A 214 11.20 -7.60 12.29
CA VAL A 214 11.16 -9.03 12.60
C VAL A 214 9.99 -9.73 11.92
N LEU A 215 8.79 -9.13 11.91
CA LEU A 215 7.64 -9.62 11.13
C LEU A 215 7.99 -9.74 9.65
N TYR A 216 8.57 -8.68 9.09
CA TYR A 216 8.96 -8.62 7.70
C TYR A 216 9.98 -9.73 7.34
N LEU A 217 11.00 -9.93 8.19
CA LEU A 217 11.98 -11.01 8.03
C LEU A 217 11.36 -12.39 8.18
N GLY A 218 10.42 -12.56 9.10
CA GLY A 218 9.66 -13.80 9.29
C GLY A 218 8.81 -14.13 8.07
N ALA A 219 8.12 -13.14 7.52
CA ALA A 219 7.35 -13.28 6.29
C ALA A 219 8.24 -13.64 5.10
N HIS A 220 9.38 -12.96 4.94
CA HIS A 220 10.33 -13.23 3.86
C HIS A 220 10.94 -14.64 3.96
N LYS A 221 11.36 -15.06 5.16
CA LYS A 221 11.92 -16.41 5.40
C LYS A 221 10.86 -17.50 5.50
N LYS A 222 9.57 -17.16 5.33
CA LYS A 222 8.43 -18.07 5.56
C LYS A 222 8.48 -18.76 6.93
N ASN A 223 9.09 -18.11 7.92
CA ASN A 223 9.25 -18.66 9.26
C ASN A 223 8.17 -18.07 10.18
N ALA A 224 7.13 -18.87 10.44
CA ALA A 224 6.03 -18.48 11.31
C ALA A 224 6.49 -18.05 12.72
N VAL A 225 7.56 -18.65 13.25
CA VAL A 225 8.09 -18.34 14.60
C VAL A 225 8.56 -16.89 14.68
N MET A 226 9.14 -16.35 13.60
CA MET A 226 9.60 -14.96 13.56
C MET A 226 8.46 -13.95 13.44
N CYS A 227 7.26 -14.35 13.02
CA CYS A 227 6.10 -13.45 12.95
C CYS A 227 5.39 -13.28 14.31
N TRP A 228 5.58 -14.21 15.25
CA TRP A 228 4.92 -14.21 16.55
C TRP A 228 5.26 -13.01 17.45
N PRO A 229 6.52 -12.55 17.56
CA PRO A 229 6.86 -11.38 18.38
C PRO A 229 6.06 -10.13 18.01
N TRP A 230 5.79 -9.92 16.71
CA TRP A 230 4.95 -8.81 16.26
C TRP A 230 3.50 -8.97 16.65
N PHE A 231 2.95 -10.16 16.48
CA PHE A 231 1.57 -10.42 16.88
C PHE A 231 1.37 -10.15 18.39
N VAL A 232 2.31 -10.60 19.23
CA VAL A 232 2.25 -10.38 20.70
C VAL A 232 2.41 -8.90 21.04
N PHE A 233 3.36 -8.20 20.41
CA PHE A 233 3.57 -6.77 20.64
C PHE A 233 2.34 -5.93 20.26
N THR A 234 1.76 -6.17 19.08
CA THR A 234 0.54 -5.49 18.61
C THR A 234 -0.65 -5.81 19.51
N ALA A 235 -0.77 -7.04 20.02
CA ALA A 235 -1.83 -7.40 20.98
C ALA A 235 -1.75 -6.57 22.28
N ILE A 236 -0.55 -6.38 22.83
CA ILE A 236 -0.34 -5.54 24.01
C ILE A 236 -0.73 -4.09 23.70
N PHE A 237 -0.37 -3.60 22.51
CA PHE A 237 -0.70 -2.25 22.07
C PHE A 237 -2.21 -2.04 21.91
N VAL A 238 -2.94 -3.00 21.33
CA VAL A 238 -4.40 -2.99 21.23
C VAL A 238 -5.04 -2.91 22.62
N VAL A 239 -4.55 -3.71 23.59
CA VAL A 239 -5.07 -3.67 24.97
C VAL A 239 -4.82 -2.30 25.61
N GLN A 240 -3.62 -1.73 25.43
CA GLN A 240 -3.29 -0.40 25.95
C GLN A 240 -4.18 0.70 25.34
N ALA A 241 -4.35 0.70 24.03
CA ALA A 241 -5.21 1.64 23.32
C ALA A 241 -6.69 1.51 23.76
N PHE A 242 -7.14 0.27 24.00
CA PHE A 242 -8.49 0.00 24.50
C PHE A 242 -8.69 0.51 25.93
N VAL A 243 -7.72 0.30 26.83
CA VAL A 243 -7.76 0.86 28.20
C VAL A 243 -7.78 2.38 28.15
N ASN A 244 -6.95 3.00 27.32
CA ASN A 244 -6.95 4.45 27.12
C ASN A 244 -8.28 4.97 26.59
N ALA A 245 -8.89 4.25 25.64
CA ALA A 245 -10.22 4.58 25.14
C ALA A 245 -11.25 4.57 26.27
N ILE A 246 -11.28 3.51 27.08
CA ILE A 246 -12.20 3.40 28.23
C ILE A 246 -11.98 4.55 29.20
N LEU A 247 -10.74 4.82 29.62
CA LEU A 247 -10.42 5.89 30.57
C LEU A 247 -10.84 7.28 30.05
N ASN A 248 -10.69 7.51 28.75
CA ASN A 248 -11.16 8.72 28.08
C ASN A 248 -12.71 8.83 28.06
N PHE A 249 -13.41 7.71 27.89
CA PHE A 249 -14.89 7.69 27.91
C PHE A 249 -15.48 7.78 29.31
N THR A 250 -14.83 7.21 30.33
CA THR A 250 -15.28 7.27 31.73
C THR A 250 -15.04 8.64 32.36
N GLY A 251 -14.41 9.58 31.65
CA GLY A 251 -14.10 10.92 32.17
C GLY A 251 -13.01 10.91 33.24
N ALA A 252 -12.20 9.84 33.32
CA ALA A 252 -11.15 9.70 34.34
C ALA A 252 -10.07 10.81 34.23
N TYR A 253 -9.94 11.43 33.06
CA TYR A 253 -9.04 12.56 32.83
C TYR A 253 -9.78 13.93 32.74
N GLY A 254 -11.06 14.00 33.14
CA GLY A 254 -11.87 15.22 33.19
C GLY A 254 -12.97 15.30 32.11
N GLU A 255 -13.95 16.20 32.33
CA GLU A 255 -15.18 16.35 31.52
C GLU A 255 -14.98 17.02 30.14
N ALA A 256 -13.74 17.34 29.74
CA ALA A 256 -13.50 18.09 28.52
C ALA A 256 -13.95 17.31 27.26
N VAL A 257 -14.73 17.96 26.39
CA VAL A 257 -15.21 17.39 25.11
C VAL A 257 -14.07 16.90 24.22
N ILE A 258 -12.91 17.56 24.28
CA ILE A 258 -11.66 17.19 23.58
C ILE A 258 -11.18 15.78 23.98
N LEU A 259 -11.51 15.37 25.20
CA LEU A 259 -11.05 14.11 25.78
C LEU A 259 -11.94 12.94 25.33
N ARG A 260 -13.22 13.19 25.09
CA ARG A 260 -14.14 12.20 24.50
C ARG A 260 -13.84 11.94 23.01
N SER A 261 -13.43 12.95 22.24
CA SER A 261 -13.03 12.73 20.84
C SER A 261 -11.71 11.94 20.75
N ALA A 262 -10.78 12.14 21.68
CA ALA A 262 -9.60 11.29 21.82
C ALA A 262 -9.99 9.82 22.11
N GLY A 263 -11.03 9.58 22.93
CA GLY A 263 -11.58 8.25 23.15
C GLY A 263 -12.05 7.56 21.88
N VAL A 264 -12.76 8.28 21.00
CA VAL A 264 -13.19 7.76 19.68
C VAL A 264 -11.99 7.43 18.79
N GLY A 265 -10.96 8.28 18.79
CA GLY A 265 -9.71 8.02 18.06
C GLY A 265 -9.04 6.72 18.50
N ASN A 266 -8.92 6.50 19.80
CA ASN A 266 -8.33 5.28 20.36
C ASN A 266 -9.16 4.02 20.01
N LEU A 267 -10.50 4.10 19.98
CA LEU A 267 -11.34 2.96 19.54
C LEU A 267 -11.13 2.62 18.05
N PHE A 268 -10.95 3.65 17.21
CA PHE A 268 -10.61 3.43 15.80
C PHE A 268 -9.24 2.78 15.63
N GLU A 269 -8.25 3.24 16.40
CA GLU A 269 -6.92 2.64 16.43
C GLU A 269 -6.98 1.17 16.85
N VAL A 270 -7.73 0.85 17.90
CA VAL A 270 -8.01 -0.53 18.33
C VAL A 270 -8.62 -1.37 17.20
N ALA A 271 -9.59 -0.83 16.46
CA ALA A 271 -10.24 -1.55 15.36
C ALA A 271 -9.27 -1.84 14.20
N ILE A 272 -8.45 -0.86 13.82
CA ILE A 272 -7.45 -0.99 12.75
C ILE A 272 -6.38 -2.02 13.15
N GLU A 273 -5.82 -1.91 14.35
CA GLU A 273 -4.78 -2.82 14.84
C GLU A 273 -5.32 -4.26 15.01
N SER A 274 -6.56 -4.40 15.47
CA SER A 274 -7.24 -5.72 15.54
C SER A 274 -7.40 -6.35 14.16
N TYR A 275 -7.71 -5.56 13.14
CA TYR A 275 -7.78 -6.04 11.75
C TYR A 275 -6.40 -6.46 11.23
N LEU A 276 -5.36 -5.65 11.46
CA LEU A 276 -3.99 -5.99 11.07
C LEU A 276 -3.51 -7.27 11.75
N MET A 277 -3.81 -7.43 13.04
CA MET A 277 -3.56 -8.67 13.78
C MET A 277 -4.25 -9.86 13.13
N PHE A 278 -5.52 -9.74 12.75
CA PHE A 278 -6.26 -10.80 12.06
C PHE A 278 -5.59 -11.20 10.74
N VAL A 279 -5.16 -10.23 9.93
CA VAL A 279 -4.47 -10.48 8.66
C VAL A 279 -3.15 -11.22 8.88
N VAL A 280 -2.33 -10.75 9.83
CA VAL A 280 -1.05 -11.40 10.16
C VAL A 280 -1.27 -12.80 10.76
N TYR A 281 -2.29 -12.98 11.59
CA TYR A 281 -2.67 -14.30 12.11
C TYR A 281 -3.07 -15.27 10.99
N ALA A 282 -3.89 -14.82 10.04
CA ALA A 282 -4.26 -15.62 8.88
C ALA A 282 -3.03 -16.02 8.06
N PHE A 283 -2.08 -15.09 7.88
CA PHE A 283 -0.81 -15.35 7.22
C PHE A 283 0.06 -16.38 7.98
N ILE A 284 0.19 -16.24 9.31
CA ILE A 284 0.90 -17.22 10.16
C ILE A 284 0.27 -18.61 10.05
N MET A 285 -1.07 -18.68 10.03
CA MET A 285 -1.81 -19.93 9.85
C MET A 285 -1.57 -20.56 8.47
N GLN A 286 -1.46 -19.76 7.41
CA GLN A 286 -1.07 -20.24 6.09
C GLN A 286 0.35 -20.79 6.08
N LEU A 287 1.30 -20.10 6.72
CA LEU A 287 2.68 -20.58 6.83
C LEU A 287 2.78 -21.90 7.62
N ARG A 288 2.02 -22.04 8.71
CA ARG A 288 2.00 -23.27 9.53
C ARG A 288 1.39 -24.47 8.80
N ARG A 289 0.42 -24.24 7.91
CA ARG A 289 -0.19 -25.32 7.11
C ARG A 289 0.75 -25.87 6.04
N GLY A 290 1.95 -25.28 5.88
CA GLY A 290 2.91 -25.61 4.84
C GLY A 290 2.36 -25.29 3.45
N PRO A 291 3.19 -25.38 2.39
CA PRO A 291 2.65 -25.59 1.07
C PRO A 291 1.88 -26.90 1.14
N ARG A 292 0.54 -26.85 1.20
CA ARG A 292 -0.25 -28.01 0.77
C ARG A 292 0.16 -28.20 -0.67
N ASP A 293 1.00 -29.20 -0.94
CA ASP A 293 1.40 -29.55 -2.29
C ASP A 293 0.14 -29.59 -3.14
N PRO A 294 -0.03 -28.65 -4.10
CA PRO A 294 -1.15 -28.70 -5.03
C PRO A 294 -1.15 -30.01 -5.84
N LEU A 295 -0.02 -30.73 -5.83
CA LEU A 295 0.22 -32.01 -6.46
C LEU A 295 -0.52 -33.20 -5.83
N LEU A 296 -1.11 -33.08 -4.63
CA LEU A 296 -2.02 -34.11 -4.11
C LEU A 296 -3.50 -33.90 -4.48
N GLY A 297 -3.82 -32.80 -5.17
CA GLY A 297 -5.15 -32.54 -5.74
C GLY A 297 -5.30 -32.99 -7.19
N VAL A 298 -4.19 -33.34 -7.87
CA VAL A 298 -4.26 -34.23 -9.03
C VAL A 298 -4.47 -35.62 -8.44
N VAL A 299 -5.75 -35.93 -8.17
CA VAL A 299 -6.23 -37.30 -8.24
C VAL A 299 -5.51 -37.90 -9.41
N THR A 300 -4.64 -38.85 -9.09
CA THR A 300 -4.04 -39.75 -10.04
C THR A 300 -5.23 -40.43 -10.70
N GLU A 301 -5.79 -39.81 -11.74
CA GLU A 301 -6.43 -40.55 -12.81
C GLU A 301 -5.34 -41.52 -13.22
N ALA A 302 -5.49 -42.74 -12.70
CA ALA A 302 -4.60 -43.84 -12.97
C ALA A 302 -4.34 -43.80 -14.47
N PRO A 303 -3.08 -43.82 -14.92
CA PRO A 303 -2.75 -43.72 -16.33
C PRO A 303 -3.55 -44.79 -17.05
N SER A 304 -4.59 -44.36 -17.76
CA SER A 304 -5.43 -45.24 -18.55
C SER A 304 -4.52 -45.75 -19.65
N ARG A 305 -3.96 -46.94 -19.42
CA ARG A 305 -3.20 -47.75 -20.38
C ARG A 305 -3.95 -47.97 -21.71
N SER A 306 -5.20 -47.53 -21.83
CA SER A 306 -6.01 -47.62 -23.03
C SER A 306 -5.63 -46.62 -24.14
N GLN A 307 -5.08 -45.44 -23.84
CA GLN A 307 -4.92 -44.42 -24.88
C GLN A 307 -3.69 -44.66 -25.78
N SER A 308 -2.62 -45.26 -25.26
CA SER A 308 -1.45 -45.65 -26.06
C SER A 308 -1.67 -46.96 -26.84
N GLN A 309 -2.53 -47.86 -26.35
CA GLN A 309 -2.99 -49.02 -27.12
C GLN A 309 -3.91 -48.60 -28.27
N LEU A 310 -4.82 -47.64 -28.06
CA LEU A 310 -5.71 -47.17 -29.12
C LEU A 310 -4.93 -46.50 -30.26
N ARG A 311 -3.94 -45.65 -29.93
CA ARG A 311 -3.08 -45.00 -30.95
C ARG A 311 -2.21 -45.97 -31.73
N ARG A 312 -1.74 -47.07 -31.11
CA ARG A 312 -1.04 -48.13 -31.85
C ARG A 312 -1.99 -48.94 -32.73
N SER A 313 -3.20 -49.27 -32.27
CA SER A 313 -4.17 -50.03 -33.09
C SER A 313 -4.59 -49.28 -34.36
N ILE A 314 -4.74 -47.95 -34.29
CA ILE A 314 -5.12 -47.13 -35.46
C ILE A 314 -3.98 -47.08 -36.50
N HIS A 315 -2.73 -46.98 -36.05
CA HIS A 315 -1.59 -47.03 -36.97
C HIS A 315 -1.31 -48.42 -37.52
N THR A 316 -1.59 -49.49 -36.77
CA THR A 316 -1.48 -50.87 -37.28
C THR A 316 -2.61 -51.18 -38.27
N ALA A 317 -3.83 -50.70 -38.04
CA ALA A 317 -4.96 -50.88 -38.97
C ALA A 317 -4.78 -50.13 -40.31
N MET A 318 -4.10 -48.97 -40.32
CA MET A 318 -3.76 -48.28 -41.58
C MET A 318 -2.59 -48.94 -42.33
N ALA A 319 -1.71 -49.68 -41.65
CA ALA A 319 -0.58 -50.38 -42.27
C ALA A 319 -0.99 -51.73 -42.88
N THR A 320 -2.01 -52.39 -42.36
CA THR A 320 -2.67 -53.52 -43.02
C THR A 320 -3.74 -53.01 -43.98
N GLY A 321 -3.30 -52.35 -45.05
CA GLY A 321 -4.08 -52.13 -46.25
C GLY A 321 -4.36 -53.48 -46.93
N ALA A 322 -5.30 -54.24 -46.36
CA ALA A 322 -5.94 -55.34 -47.07
C ALA A 322 -6.97 -54.71 -48.02
N TYR A 323 -6.58 -54.72 -49.29
CA TYR A 323 -7.39 -54.45 -50.47
C TYR A 323 -8.78 -55.11 -50.34
N TYR A 324 -9.83 -54.32 -50.12
CA TYR A 324 -11.16 -54.69 -50.58
C TYR A 324 -11.34 -54.11 -51.98
N THR A 325 -10.94 -54.89 -52.98
CA THR A 325 -11.49 -54.82 -54.33
C THR A 325 -12.98 -55.15 -54.24
N ALA A 326 -13.82 -54.12 -54.15
CA ALA A 326 -15.25 -54.28 -54.43
C ALA A 326 -15.41 -54.46 -55.94
N GLU A 327 -15.73 -55.69 -56.35
CA GLU A 327 -16.26 -55.97 -57.69
C GLU A 327 -17.50 -55.11 -57.92
N GLN A 328 -17.45 -54.32 -58.99
CA GLN A 328 -18.52 -53.46 -59.45
C GLN A 328 -19.44 -54.31 -60.34
N PRO A 329 -20.73 -54.51 -60.02
CA PRO A 329 -21.62 -55.30 -60.86
C PRO A 329 -21.97 -54.55 -62.15
N GLU A 330 -21.88 -55.27 -63.27
CA GLU A 330 -22.28 -54.78 -64.60
C GLU A 330 -23.76 -54.37 -64.63
N PRO A 331 -24.10 -53.25 -65.31
CA PRO A 331 -25.49 -52.86 -65.49
C PRO A 331 -26.19 -53.75 -66.53
N PRO A 332 -27.49 -54.07 -66.33
CA PRO A 332 -28.25 -54.86 -67.29
C PRO A 332 -28.49 -54.06 -68.58
N GLN A 333 -28.20 -54.71 -69.71
CA GLN A 333 -28.58 -54.22 -71.03
C GLN A 333 -30.09 -54.34 -71.21
N LEU A 334 -30.72 -53.27 -71.67
CA LEU A 334 -32.10 -53.21 -72.13
C LEU A 334 -32.19 -52.30 -73.34
#